data_AF-A0A0D8J3U2-F1
#
_entry.id   AF-A0A0D8J3U2-F1
#
_cell.length_a   1.000
_cell.length_b   1.000
_cell.length_c   1.000
_cell.angle_alpha   90.00
_cell.angle_beta   90.00
_cell.angle_gamma   90.00
#
_symmetry.space_group_name_H-M   'P 1'
#
loop_
_entity.id
_entity.type
_entity.pdbx_description
1 polymer ?
#
loop_
_entity_poly.entity_id
_entity_poly.type
_entity_poly.pdbx_seq_one_letter_code
_entity_poly.pdbx_strand_id
1 'polypeptide(L)'
;MQPRRWRAGHKPGKMQSAAKEVKQAVTKYEWYKAHGICPTCGCRDAAPGRVQCPECLEKERLKAVQRRKKESPEQKEYHNRHRQRRTDLLHAFGVCVRCQRRDAAPGRAQCVYCLARSRRYMQSRLREKGVMPRDMLGWPGICSRCGKPTDTQEAHKLCPACREASQRSMEIARNSRTEKNWFARMHSLMAWGKP
;
A
#
# COMPACT_ATOMS: atom_id res chain seq x y z
N MET A 1 -7.17 -30.84 5.56
CA MET A 1 -7.40 -29.38 5.70
C MET A 1 -8.75 -29.04 5.08
N GLN A 2 -9.80 -28.84 5.89
CA GLN A 2 -11.12 -28.52 5.36
C GLN A 2 -11.23 -27.03 5.01
N PRO A 3 -11.88 -26.66 3.88
CA PRO A 3 -12.08 -25.27 3.51
C PRO A 3 -13.08 -24.61 4.48
N ARG A 4 -12.72 -23.44 5.01
CA ARG A 4 -13.62 -22.64 5.85
C ARG A 4 -14.87 -22.27 5.05
N ARG A 5 -15.96 -22.95 5.36
CA ARG A 5 -17.31 -22.68 4.88
C ARG A 5 -17.65 -21.23 5.24
N TRP A 6 -17.81 -20.37 4.23
CA TRP A 6 -18.36 -19.03 4.41
C TRP A 6 -19.70 -19.18 5.11
N ARG A 7 -19.83 -18.67 6.34
CA ARG A 7 -21.13 -18.61 7.02
C ARG A 7 -22.01 -17.66 6.21
N ALA A 8 -22.95 -18.25 5.49
CA ALA A 8 -24.05 -17.54 4.86
C ALA A 8 -24.70 -16.61 5.90
N GLY A 9 -25.00 -15.39 5.44
CA GLY A 9 -25.38 -14.27 6.29
C GLY A 9 -26.51 -14.57 7.26
N HIS A 10 -26.44 -13.92 8.42
CA HIS A 10 -27.62 -13.72 9.25
C HIS A 10 -28.69 -13.04 8.38
N LYS A 11 -29.81 -13.72 8.16
CA LYS A 11 -31.04 -13.10 7.66
C LYS A 11 -31.41 -11.99 8.66
N PRO A 12 -31.49 -10.71 8.25
CA PRO A 12 -32.00 -9.69 9.16
C PRO A 12 -33.49 -9.99 9.38
N GLY A 13 -33.85 -10.27 10.64
CA GLY A 13 -35.24 -10.35 11.05
C GLY A 13 -35.95 -9.05 10.72
N LYS A 14 -37.15 -9.14 10.13
CA LYS A 14 -38.00 -7.98 9.85
C LYS A 14 -38.42 -7.33 11.17
N MET A 15 -37.63 -6.39 11.69
CA MET A 15 -38.13 -5.39 12.63
C MET A 15 -38.94 -4.39 11.83
N GLN A 16 -40.26 -4.54 11.81
CA GLN A 16 -41.15 -3.49 11.35
C GLN A 16 -41.23 -2.43 12.45
N SER A 17 -40.28 -1.50 12.48
CA SER A 17 -40.42 -0.28 13.27
C SER A 17 -41.31 0.69 12.48
N ALA A 18 -42.47 1.04 13.04
CA ALA A 18 -43.32 2.11 12.54
C ALA A 18 -42.53 3.43 12.51
N ALA A 19 -42.01 3.78 11.33
CA ALA A 19 -41.37 5.06 11.10
C ALA A 19 -42.47 6.11 10.94
N LYS A 20 -42.77 6.85 12.00
CA LYS A 20 -43.46 8.14 11.86
C LYS A 20 -42.57 9.03 10.99
N GLU A 21 -43.06 9.45 9.83
CA GLU A 21 -42.40 10.42 8.96
C GLU A 21 -42.28 11.75 9.68
N VAL A 22 -41.12 12.02 10.28
CA VAL A 22 -40.76 13.35 10.75
C VAL A 22 -40.35 14.15 9.51
N LYS A 23 -41.18 15.10 9.07
CA LYS A 23 -40.80 16.09 8.05
C LYS A 23 -39.63 16.91 8.60
N GLN A 24 -38.41 16.50 8.29
CA GLN A 24 -37.20 17.17 8.71
C GLN A 24 -37.08 18.47 7.89
N ALA A 25 -37.09 19.61 8.57
CA ALA A 25 -36.89 20.90 7.90
C ALA A 25 -35.50 20.90 7.23
N VAL A 26 -35.49 21.05 5.90
CA VAL A 26 -34.25 21.09 5.12
C VAL A 26 -33.40 22.25 5.63
N THR A 27 -32.21 21.93 6.13
CA THR A 27 -31.33 22.95 6.68
C THR A 27 -30.83 23.86 5.56
N LYS A 28 -30.54 25.13 5.88
CA LYS A 28 -29.94 26.09 4.93
C LYS A 28 -28.70 25.50 4.22
N TYR A 29 -27.93 24.67 4.94
CA TYR A 29 -26.78 23.95 4.39
C TYR A 29 -27.17 22.95 3.29
N GLU A 30 -28.17 22.10 3.54
CA GLU A 30 -28.65 21.10 2.58
C GLU A 30 -29.25 21.77 1.35
N TRP A 31 -29.96 22.89 1.53
CA TRP A 31 -30.49 23.68 0.44
C TRP A 31 -29.37 24.20 -0.48
N TYR A 32 -28.33 24.86 0.07
CA TYR A 32 -27.22 25.35 -0.75
C TYR A 32 -26.45 24.22 -1.44
N LYS A 33 -26.22 23.11 -0.73
CA LYS A 33 -25.56 21.93 -1.30
C LYS A 33 -26.34 21.34 -2.48
N ALA A 34 -27.67 21.30 -2.40
CA ALA A 34 -28.53 20.82 -3.47
C ALA A 34 -28.53 21.75 -4.69
N HIS A 35 -28.45 23.07 -4.46
CA HIS A 35 -28.43 24.07 -5.52
C HIS A 35 -27.02 24.34 -6.07
N GLY A 36 -26.00 23.59 -5.61
CA GLY A 36 -24.62 23.77 -6.07
C GLY A 36 -24.00 25.10 -5.64
N ILE A 37 -24.54 25.74 -4.60
CA ILE A 37 -24.03 27.01 -4.06
C ILE A 37 -23.16 26.70 -2.84
N CYS A 38 -22.06 27.42 -2.68
CA CYS A 38 -21.17 27.29 -1.52
C CYS A 38 -21.91 27.64 -0.21
N PRO A 39 -22.12 26.71 0.73
CA PRO A 39 -22.82 26.99 1.98
C PRO A 39 -22.04 27.92 2.92
N THR A 40 -20.73 28.05 2.73
CA THR A 40 -19.85 28.86 3.58
C THR A 40 -19.98 30.35 3.27
N CYS A 41 -19.97 30.72 1.99
CA CYS A 41 -20.05 32.12 1.57
C CYS A 41 -21.44 32.51 1.05
N GLY A 42 -22.27 31.57 0.60
CA GLY A 42 -23.61 31.80 0.08
C GLY A 42 -23.68 32.51 -1.28
N CYS A 43 -22.60 33.12 -1.75
CA CYS A 43 -22.61 33.99 -2.94
C CYS A 43 -22.10 33.36 -4.24
N ARG A 44 -21.46 32.19 -4.19
CA ARG A 44 -20.79 31.58 -5.36
C ARG A 44 -21.08 30.11 -5.46
N ASP A 45 -20.98 29.60 -6.67
CA ASP A 45 -21.15 28.19 -6.95
C ASP A 45 -20.02 27.36 -6.32
N ALA A 46 -20.38 26.15 -5.93
CA ALA A 46 -19.47 25.14 -5.45
C ALA A 46 -18.58 24.65 -6.59
N ALA A 47 -17.31 24.35 -6.27
CA ALA A 47 -16.41 23.80 -7.27
C ALA A 47 -16.87 22.40 -7.71
N PRO A 48 -16.56 21.94 -8.94
CA PRO A 48 -16.96 20.64 -9.44
C PRO A 48 -16.58 19.48 -8.49
N GLY A 49 -17.57 18.70 -8.06
CA GLY A 49 -17.38 17.60 -7.12
C GLY A 49 -16.96 18.02 -5.70
N ARG A 50 -17.23 19.26 -5.31
CA ARG A 50 -17.02 19.81 -3.96
C ARG A 50 -18.28 20.52 -3.49
N VAL A 51 -18.36 20.78 -2.18
CA VAL A 51 -19.49 21.49 -1.55
C VAL A 51 -19.22 23.00 -1.43
N GLN A 52 -17.95 23.42 -1.46
CA GLN A 52 -17.55 24.81 -1.30
C GLN A 52 -16.99 25.39 -2.60
N CYS A 53 -17.02 26.72 -2.71
CA CYS A 53 -16.40 27.43 -3.82
C CYS A 53 -14.85 27.35 -3.74
N PRO A 54 -14.14 27.54 -4.87
CA PRO A 54 -12.68 27.46 -4.92
C PRO A 54 -11.96 28.35 -3.90
N GLU A 55 -12.46 29.57 -3.66
CA GLU A 55 -11.85 30.48 -2.69
C GLU A 55 -12.02 30.04 -1.24
N CYS A 56 -13.20 29.54 -0.88
CA CYS A 56 -13.42 29.02 0.47
C CYS A 56 -12.54 27.79 0.73
N LEU A 57 -12.40 26.92 -0.28
CA LEU A 57 -11.49 25.78 -0.22
C LEU A 57 -10.04 26.20 -0.03
N GLU A 58 -9.58 27.22 -0.75
CA GLU A 58 -8.20 27.71 -0.59
C GLU A 58 -8.00 28.39 0.77
N LYS A 59 -8.97 29.18 1.25
CA LYS A 59 -8.93 29.75 2.61
C LYS A 59 -8.86 28.65 3.69
N GLU A 60 -9.63 27.58 3.55
CA GLU A 60 -9.56 26.42 4.45
C GLU A 60 -8.22 25.71 4.38
N ARG A 61 -7.69 25.50 3.17
CA ARG A 61 -6.37 24.91 2.97
C ARG A 61 -5.29 25.72 3.65
N LEU A 62 -5.27 27.04 3.47
CA LEU A 62 -4.30 27.93 4.11
C LEU A 62 -4.42 27.87 5.65
N LYS A 63 -5.64 27.93 6.18
CA LYS A 63 -5.89 27.77 7.64
C LYS A 63 -5.37 26.42 8.16
N ALA A 64 -5.59 25.33 7.41
CA ALA A 64 -5.11 24.00 7.79
C ALA A 64 -3.58 23.91 7.79
N VAL A 65 -2.91 24.51 6.80
CA VAL A 65 -1.44 24.61 6.74
C VAL A 65 -0.91 25.41 7.94
N GLN A 66 -1.50 26.57 8.23
CA GLN A 66 -1.09 27.39 9.37
C GLN A 66 -1.30 26.66 10.71
N ARG A 67 -2.42 25.94 10.87
CA ARG A 67 -2.66 25.12 12.06
C ARG A 67 -1.60 24.05 12.26
N ARG A 68 -1.19 23.35 11.19
CA ARG A 68 -0.13 22.33 11.24
C ARG A 68 1.25 22.92 11.55
N LYS A 69 1.53 24.14 11.07
CA LYS A 69 2.78 24.85 11.39
C LYS A 69 2.86 25.24 12.86
N LYS A 70 1.74 25.66 13.45
CA LYS A 70 1.60 26.04 14.87
C LYS A 70 1.44 24.84 15.83
N GLU A 71 1.37 23.63 15.30
CA GLU A 71 1.16 22.42 16.09
C GLU A 71 2.38 22.12 16.96
N SER A 72 2.15 21.95 18.26
CA SER A 72 3.22 21.67 19.22
C SER A 72 3.82 20.27 18.98
N PRO A 73 5.07 20.03 19.40
CA PRO A 73 5.66 18.69 19.35
C PRO A 73 4.79 17.64 20.05
N GLU A 74 4.21 17.97 21.20
CA GLU A 74 3.32 17.08 21.97
C GLU A 74 2.05 16.72 21.21
N GLN A 75 1.43 17.69 20.52
CA GLN A 75 0.25 17.45 19.68
C GLN A 75 0.60 16.51 18.52
N LYS A 76 1.74 16.73 17.86
CA LYS A 76 2.23 15.84 16.79
C LYS A 76 2.43 14.43 17.31
N GLU A 77 3.04 14.30 18.47
CA GLU A 77 3.28 12.99 19.09
C GLU A 77 1.97 12.30 19.45
N TYR A 78 1.02 13.00 20.07
CA TYR A 78 -0.33 12.49 20.35
C TYR A 78 -1.01 11.96 19.07
N HIS A 79 -0.98 12.73 17.98
CA HIS A 79 -1.55 12.30 16.70
C HIS A 79 -0.83 11.09 16.12
N ASN A 80 0.49 10.99 16.27
CA ASN A 80 1.28 9.84 15.83
C ASN A 80 0.93 8.60 16.66
N ARG A 81 0.87 8.71 17.99
CA ARG A 81 0.47 7.62 18.90
C ARG A 81 -0.94 7.13 18.58
N HIS A 82 -1.88 8.04 18.32
CA HIS A 82 -3.23 7.68 17.92
C HIS A 82 -3.27 6.92 16.57
N ARG A 83 -2.51 7.36 15.57
CA ARG A 83 -2.39 6.66 14.29
C ARG A 83 -1.75 5.28 14.43
N GLN A 84 -0.72 5.17 15.28
CA GLN A 84 -0.04 3.91 15.56
C GLN A 84 -1.00 2.92 16.21
N ARG A 85 -1.66 3.32 17.30
CA ARG A 85 -2.67 2.50 18.00
C ARG A 85 -3.74 1.97 17.05
N ARG A 86 -4.27 2.83 16.17
CA ARG A 86 -5.26 2.40 15.17
C ARG A 86 -4.67 1.35 14.22
N THR A 87 -3.43 1.52 13.80
CA THR A 87 -2.75 0.58 12.89
C THR A 87 -2.50 -0.76 13.57
N ASP A 88 -2.09 -0.75 14.84
CA ASP A 88 -1.86 -1.96 15.63
C ASP A 88 -3.14 -2.76 15.83
N LEU A 89 -4.25 -2.07 16.14
CA LEU A 89 -5.57 -2.70 16.22
C LEU A 89 -5.97 -3.34 14.89
N LEU A 90 -5.79 -2.63 13.77
CA LEU A 90 -6.11 -3.18 12.45
C LEU A 90 -5.24 -4.41 12.13
N HIS A 91 -3.96 -4.42 12.51
CA HIS A 91 -3.11 -5.60 12.36
C HIS A 91 -3.58 -6.77 13.23
N ALA A 92 -3.93 -6.51 14.50
CA ALA A 92 -4.40 -7.54 15.43
C ALA A 92 -5.69 -8.21 14.96
N PHE A 93 -6.63 -7.43 14.40
CA PHE A 93 -7.88 -7.94 13.83
C PHE A 93 -7.73 -8.47 12.40
N GLY A 94 -6.52 -8.40 11.80
CA GLY A 94 -6.28 -8.84 10.44
C GLY A 94 -7.03 -8.01 9.40
N VAL A 95 -7.30 -6.73 9.67
CA VAL A 95 -8.00 -5.82 8.76
C VAL A 95 -6.99 -4.98 7.97
N CYS A 96 -7.28 -4.75 6.70
CA CYS A 96 -6.45 -3.93 5.83
C CYS A 96 -6.25 -2.51 6.37
N VAL A 97 -5.02 -2.13 6.69
CA VAL A 97 -4.67 -0.82 7.25
C VAL A 97 -5.01 0.36 6.34
N ARG A 98 -5.07 0.10 5.03
CA ARG A 98 -5.29 1.13 4.00
C ARG A 98 -6.76 1.44 3.77
N CYS A 99 -7.61 0.42 3.66
CA CYS A 99 -9.04 0.62 3.36
C CYS A 99 -9.95 0.41 4.57
N GLN A 100 -9.46 -0.23 5.64
CA GLN A 100 -10.16 -0.43 6.91
C GLN A 100 -11.54 -1.11 6.78
N ARG A 101 -11.75 -1.85 5.69
CA ARG A 101 -13.05 -2.46 5.33
C ARG A 101 -12.97 -3.96 5.03
N ARG A 102 -11.80 -4.43 4.62
CA ARG A 102 -11.57 -5.80 4.14
C ARG A 102 -10.46 -6.42 4.94
N ASP A 103 -10.46 -7.74 5.02
CA ASP A 103 -9.38 -8.49 5.64
C ASP A 103 -8.06 -8.27 4.87
N ALA A 104 -6.98 -8.23 5.64
CA ALA A 104 -5.63 -8.18 5.12
C ALA A 104 -5.27 -9.52 4.49
N ALA A 105 -4.45 -9.48 3.44
CA ALA A 105 -3.95 -10.72 2.85
C ALA A 105 -3.02 -11.43 3.85
N PRO A 106 -2.92 -12.78 3.84
CA PRO A 106 -2.06 -13.52 4.75
C PRO A 106 -0.62 -12.99 4.75
N GLY A 107 -0.07 -12.72 5.94
CA GLY A 107 1.28 -12.16 6.11
C GLY A 107 1.47 -10.73 5.60
N ARG A 108 0.39 -9.99 5.35
CA ARG A 108 0.43 -8.61 4.84
C ARG A 108 -0.46 -7.70 5.68
N ALA A 109 -0.16 -6.40 5.69
CA ALA A 109 -0.97 -5.37 6.33
C ALA A 109 -2.17 -4.89 5.49
N GLN A 110 -2.23 -5.27 4.21
CA GLN A 110 -3.19 -4.75 3.24
C GLN A 110 -3.97 -5.87 2.56
N CYS A 111 -5.23 -5.60 2.19
CA CYS A 111 -6.04 -6.50 1.37
C CYS A 111 -5.48 -6.62 -0.05
N VAL A 112 -5.84 -7.70 -0.75
CA VAL A 112 -5.41 -8.00 -2.12
C VAL A 112 -5.63 -6.85 -3.11
N TYR A 113 -6.76 -6.13 -3.01
CA TYR A 113 -7.07 -4.99 -3.87
C TYR A 113 -6.18 -3.78 -3.59
N CYS A 114 -5.96 -3.47 -2.31
CA CYS A 114 -5.08 -2.37 -1.90
C CYS A 114 -3.63 -2.66 -2.27
N LEU A 115 -3.19 -3.91 -2.16
CA LEU A 115 -1.89 -4.37 -2.64
C LEU A 115 -1.75 -4.20 -4.15
N ALA A 116 -2.73 -4.66 -4.93
CA ALA A 116 -2.73 -4.49 -6.38
C ALA A 116 -2.66 -3.01 -6.79
N ARG A 117 -3.45 -2.14 -6.14
CA ARG A 117 -3.38 -0.69 -6.34
C ARG A 117 -2.01 -0.12 -6.00
N SER A 118 -1.42 -0.55 -4.88
CA SER A 118 -0.09 -0.11 -4.46
C SER A 118 0.99 -0.54 -5.45
N ARG A 119 0.91 -1.77 -6.00
CA ARG A 119 1.81 -2.27 -7.03
C ARG A 119 1.74 -1.42 -8.31
N ARG A 120 0.53 -1.12 -8.81
CA ARG A 120 0.33 -0.26 -9.99
C ARG A 120 0.92 1.14 -9.78
N TYR A 121 0.66 1.75 -8.63
CA TYR A 121 1.24 3.06 -8.29
C TYR A 121 2.78 3.01 -8.25
N MET A 122 3.37 2.01 -7.59
CA MET A 122 4.82 1.84 -7.55
C MET A 122 5.42 1.63 -8.94
N GLN A 123 4.77 0.83 -9.81
CA GLN A 123 5.21 0.66 -11.19
C GLN A 123 5.18 1.98 -11.99
N SER A 124 4.12 2.78 -11.86
CA SER A 124 4.06 4.12 -12.49
C SER A 124 5.22 4.99 -12.05
N ARG A 125 5.50 5.04 -10.74
CA ARG A 125 6.62 5.80 -10.17
C ARG A 125 7.99 5.33 -10.64
N LEU A 126 8.16 4.02 -10.85
CA LEU A 126 9.40 3.47 -11.38
C LEU A 126 9.58 3.85 -12.85
N ARG A 127 8.50 3.79 -13.65
CA ARG A 127 8.50 4.24 -15.06
C ARG A 127 8.80 5.73 -15.19
N GLU A 128 8.20 6.58 -14.35
CA GLU A 128 8.49 8.02 -14.27
C GLU A 128 9.97 8.30 -14.00
N LYS A 129 10.63 7.44 -13.23
CA LYS A 129 12.07 7.53 -12.92
C LYS A 129 12.97 6.89 -13.98
N GLY A 130 12.40 6.38 -15.08
CA GLY A 130 13.15 5.63 -16.10
C GLY A 130 13.67 4.27 -15.62
N VAL A 131 13.17 3.75 -14.49
CA VAL A 131 13.53 2.41 -14.03
C VAL A 131 12.79 1.38 -14.87
N MET A 132 13.58 0.54 -15.54
CA MET A 132 13.10 -0.55 -16.37
C MET A 132 12.16 -1.51 -15.60
N PRO A 133 10.98 -1.83 -16.17
CA PRO A 133 10.11 -2.88 -15.66
C PRO A 133 10.81 -4.24 -15.61
N ARG A 134 10.49 -5.06 -14.60
CA ARG A 134 11.17 -6.36 -14.39
C ARG A 134 10.82 -7.40 -15.45
N ASP A 135 9.65 -7.29 -16.05
CA ASP A 135 9.19 -8.05 -17.21
C ASP A 135 10.00 -7.76 -18.47
N MET A 136 10.67 -6.61 -18.55
CA MET A 136 11.59 -6.26 -19.64
C MET A 136 13.04 -6.70 -19.38
N LEU A 137 13.33 -7.28 -18.20
CA LEU A 137 14.67 -7.78 -17.87
C LEU A 137 14.93 -9.10 -18.61
N GLY A 138 16.01 -9.16 -19.37
CA GLY A 138 16.31 -10.33 -20.21
C GLY A 138 15.62 -10.30 -21.57
N TRP A 139 15.05 -9.16 -21.97
CA TRP A 139 14.68 -8.95 -23.37
C TRP A 139 15.94 -8.92 -24.26
N PRO A 140 15.83 -9.20 -25.57
CA PRO A 140 16.94 -9.13 -26.52
C PRO A 140 17.78 -7.86 -26.35
N GLY A 141 19.09 -8.01 -26.20
CA GLY A 141 19.98 -6.86 -26.00
C GLY A 141 19.96 -6.26 -24.59
N ILE A 142 19.33 -6.92 -23.61
CA ILE A 142 19.23 -6.44 -22.22
C ILE A 142 19.64 -7.52 -21.23
N CYS A 143 20.54 -7.17 -20.32
CA CYS A 143 21.04 -8.07 -19.28
C CYS A 143 19.91 -8.49 -18.32
N SER A 144 19.70 -9.80 -18.19
CA SER A 144 18.67 -10.38 -17.31
C SER A 144 18.90 -10.15 -15.81
N ARG A 145 20.10 -9.72 -15.40
CA ARG A 145 20.45 -9.46 -14.00
C ARG A 145 20.41 -7.98 -13.62
N CYS A 146 20.99 -7.10 -14.45
CA CYS A 146 21.16 -5.69 -14.11
C CYS A 146 20.40 -4.72 -15.03
N GLY A 147 19.78 -5.19 -16.11
CA GLY A 147 19.01 -4.35 -17.05
C GLY A 147 19.86 -3.45 -17.95
N LYS A 148 21.19 -3.54 -17.91
CA LYS A 148 22.08 -2.82 -18.84
C LYS A 148 22.04 -3.46 -20.23
N PRO A 149 22.28 -2.68 -21.30
CA PRO A 149 22.36 -3.24 -22.64
C PRO A 149 23.47 -4.29 -22.73
N THR A 150 23.22 -5.32 -23.52
CA THR A 150 24.17 -6.38 -23.87
C THR A 150 24.53 -6.30 -25.34
N ASP A 151 25.73 -6.75 -25.66
CA ASP A 151 26.22 -7.02 -27.01
C ASP A 151 25.44 -8.13 -27.72
N THR A 152 24.91 -9.09 -26.97
CA THR A 152 24.08 -10.18 -27.52
C THR A 152 22.63 -9.77 -27.71
N GLN A 153 22.05 -10.05 -28.87
CA GLN A 153 20.60 -9.92 -29.13
C GLN A 153 19.79 -11.12 -28.64
N GLU A 154 20.41 -12.09 -27.96
CA GLU A 154 19.71 -13.24 -27.39
C GLU A 154 18.99 -12.88 -26.09
N ALA A 155 17.78 -13.43 -25.90
CA ALA A 155 17.03 -13.27 -24.66
C ALA A 155 17.75 -13.92 -23.46
N HIS A 156 17.51 -13.36 -22.27
CA HIS A 156 17.99 -13.83 -20.97
C HIS A 156 19.51 -13.85 -20.74
N LYS A 157 20.32 -13.29 -21.64
CA LYS A 157 21.77 -13.21 -21.46
C LYS A 157 22.19 -12.18 -20.41
N LEU A 158 23.43 -12.35 -19.94
CA LEU A 158 24.09 -11.46 -19.00
C LEU A 158 25.11 -10.59 -19.73
N CYS A 159 25.23 -9.33 -19.33
CA CYS A 159 26.37 -8.51 -19.77
C CYS A 159 27.69 -9.10 -19.25
N PRO A 160 28.85 -8.79 -19.89
CA PRO A 160 30.15 -9.35 -19.52
C PRO A 160 30.44 -9.28 -18.02
N ALA A 161 30.23 -8.11 -17.40
CA ALA A 161 30.42 -7.91 -15.97
C ALA A 161 29.53 -8.81 -15.08
N CYS A 162 28.27 -9.03 -15.47
CA CYS A 162 27.38 -9.92 -14.73
C CYS A 162 27.68 -11.39 -14.96
N ARG A 163 28.16 -11.75 -16.17
CA ARG A 163 28.61 -13.10 -16.51
C ARG A 163 29.83 -13.49 -15.69
N GLU A 164 30.85 -12.65 -15.63
CA GLU A 164 32.04 -12.88 -14.80
C GLU A 164 31.70 -13.01 -13.32
N ALA A 165 30.85 -12.12 -12.79
CA ALA A 165 30.40 -12.21 -11.40
C ALA A 165 29.63 -13.52 -11.12
N SER A 166 28.84 -13.99 -12.09
CA SER A 166 28.16 -15.29 -12.00
C SER A 166 29.15 -16.45 -12.02
N GLN A 167 30.17 -16.40 -12.88
CA GLN A 167 31.22 -17.43 -12.95
C GLN A 167 32.01 -17.51 -11.63
N ARG A 168 32.43 -16.37 -11.07
CA ARG A 168 33.10 -16.30 -9.76
C ARG A 168 32.23 -16.87 -8.64
N SER A 169 30.94 -16.55 -8.64
CA SER A 169 29.99 -17.09 -7.65
C SER A 169 29.83 -18.60 -7.77
N MET A 170 29.80 -19.13 -9.00
CA MET A 170 29.75 -20.57 -9.26
C MET A 170 31.05 -21.28 -8.85
N GLU A 171 32.20 -20.63 -9.04
CA GLU A 171 33.50 -21.14 -8.61
C GLU A 171 33.58 -21.24 -7.08
N ILE A 172 33.18 -20.18 -6.36
CA ILE A 172 33.06 -20.20 -4.90
C ILE A 172 32.09 -21.31 -4.46
N ALA A 173 30.94 -21.46 -5.13
CA ALA A 173 29.96 -22.50 -4.81
C ALA A 173 30.51 -23.93 -5.04
N ARG A 174 31.36 -24.12 -6.05
CA ARG A 174 32.04 -25.40 -6.31
C ARG A 174 33.11 -25.68 -5.27
N ASN A 175 33.97 -24.70 -4.97
CA ASN A 175 35.07 -24.83 -4.02
C ASN A 175 34.60 -24.94 -2.55
N SER A 176 33.43 -24.37 -2.24
CA SER A 176 32.79 -24.53 -0.93
C SER A 176 32.15 -25.91 -0.73
N ARG A 177 32.09 -26.76 -1.76
CA ARG A 177 31.46 -28.09 -1.73
C ARG A 177 32.50 -29.20 -1.60
N THR A 178 33.43 -29.04 -0.68
CA THR A 178 34.46 -30.03 -0.30
C THR A 178 34.10 -30.75 0.99
N GLU A 179 34.62 -31.96 1.22
CA GLU A 179 34.36 -32.75 2.45
C GLU A 179 34.65 -31.96 3.74
N LYS A 180 35.69 -31.12 3.73
CA LYS A 180 36.04 -30.22 4.85
C LYS A 180 34.93 -29.21 5.18
N ASN A 181 34.20 -28.72 4.18
CA ASN A 181 33.08 -27.79 4.35
C ASN A 181 31.74 -28.48 4.64
N TRP A 182 31.62 -29.79 4.36
CA TRP A 182 30.45 -30.60 4.73
C TRP A 182 30.36 -30.81 6.25
N PHE A 183 31.48 -31.15 6.90
CA PHE A 183 31.54 -31.31 8.36
C PHE A 183 31.33 -30.00 9.12
N ALA A 184 31.91 -28.88 8.68
CA ALA A 184 31.70 -27.57 9.31
C ALA A 184 30.23 -27.12 9.27
N ARG A 185 29.52 -27.43 8.18
CA ARG A 185 28.11 -27.10 7.99
C ARG A 185 27.18 -28.05 8.77
N MET A 186 27.54 -29.33 8.87
CA MET A 186 26.83 -30.32 9.70
C MET A 186 27.01 -30.06 11.21
N HIS A 187 28.22 -29.73 11.67
CA HIS A 187 28.46 -29.35 13.08
C HIS A 187 27.73 -28.07 13.44
N SER A 188 27.68 -27.08 12.54
CA SER A 188 26.89 -25.87 12.74
C SER A 188 25.41 -26.18 12.86
N LEU A 189 24.84 -27.04 12.00
CA LEU A 189 23.43 -27.44 12.06
C LEU A 189 23.09 -28.30 13.30
N MET A 190 24.00 -29.15 13.76
CA MET A 190 23.83 -29.96 14.98
C MET A 190 24.08 -29.16 16.27
N ALA A 191 24.83 -28.05 16.21
CA ALA A 191 25.04 -27.17 17.37
C ALA A 191 23.79 -26.35 17.76
N TRP A 192 22.77 -26.26 16.89
CA TRP A 192 21.44 -25.71 17.22
C TRP A 192 20.46 -26.79 17.69
N GLY A 193 20.97 -27.97 18.06
CA GLY A 193 20.22 -29.06 18.68
C GLY A 193 20.95 -29.57 19.91
N LYS A 194 21.03 -28.75 20.96
CA LYS A 194 21.20 -29.25 22.33
C LYS A 194 20.13 -28.60 23.23
N PRO A 195 19.59 -29.39 24.19
CA PRO A 195 18.31 -29.15 24.88
C PRO A 195 18.21 -27.82 25.61
#